data_AF-U5W8C5-F1
#
_entry.id   AF-U5W8C5-F1
#
_cell.length_a   1.000
_cell.length_b   1.000
_cell.length_c   1.000
_cell.angle_alpha   90.00
_cell.angle_beta   90.00
_cell.angle_gamma   90.00
#
_symmetry.space_group_name_H-M   'P 1'
#
loop_
_entity.id
_entity.type
_entity.pdbx_description
1 polymer ?
#
loop_
_entity_poly.entity_id
_entity_poly.type
_entity_poly.pdbx_seq_one_letter_code
_entity_poly.pdbx_strand_id
1 'polypeptide(L)'
;MGIDYGYDLYLPTHAVGKALLAVAAIAREDIGSVEVVAPGGERITLPFRGKPANDVDHWSLDACLYFPLGDEAIRAWAEVERREGRQDAQERIWVGSIYLYFWRDSGLRPGYSRLDFTAATTSMSRLFEQSASIRGTFTELAKSVGAARLVLDREGDGDEVCWSGDDV
;
A
#
# COMPACT_ATOMS: atom_id res chain seq x y z
N MET A 1 22.11 3.95 -7.33
CA MET A 1 21.07 4.10 -6.29
C MET A 1 19.73 3.86 -6.96
N GLY A 2 18.85 3.11 -6.31
CA GLY A 2 17.45 3.00 -6.75
C GLY A 2 16.67 4.25 -6.34
N ILE A 3 15.44 4.35 -6.84
CA ILE A 3 14.42 5.28 -6.32
C ILE A 3 13.39 4.44 -5.56
N ASP A 4 12.95 4.91 -4.40
CA ASP A 4 12.02 4.19 -3.51
C ASP A 4 10.71 4.97 -3.41
N TYR A 5 9.96 5.01 -4.51
CA TYR A 5 8.67 5.71 -4.53
C TYR A 5 7.57 4.84 -3.95
N GLY A 6 6.56 5.47 -3.39
CA GLY A 6 5.51 4.79 -2.66
C GLY A 6 4.23 5.59 -2.55
N TYR A 7 3.25 5.00 -1.88
CA TYR A 7 2.05 5.71 -1.47
C TYR A 7 1.99 5.77 0.05
N ASP A 8 1.86 6.99 0.57
CA ASP A 8 1.62 7.24 1.98
C ASP A 8 0.12 7.47 2.22
N LEU A 9 -0.45 6.66 3.10
CA LEU A 9 -1.84 6.76 3.54
C LEU A 9 -1.89 7.30 4.97
N TYR A 10 -2.43 8.51 5.11
CA TYR A 10 -2.63 9.19 6.39
C TYR A 10 -4.07 9.00 6.85
N LEU A 11 -4.27 8.37 8.00
CA LEU A 11 -5.60 7.98 8.48
C LEU A 11 -5.70 8.06 10.02
N PRO A 12 -6.92 8.19 10.58
CA PRO A 12 -7.10 8.11 12.03
C PRO A 12 -6.52 6.81 12.58
N THR A 13 -5.84 6.85 13.73
CA THR A 13 -5.19 5.66 14.32
C THR A 13 -6.17 4.51 14.57
N HIS A 14 -7.43 4.81 14.91
CA HIS A 14 -8.47 3.81 15.11
C HIS A 14 -8.91 3.10 13.81
N ALA A 15 -8.64 3.68 12.65
CA ALA A 15 -8.99 3.12 11.34
C ALA A 15 -7.92 2.15 10.77
N VAL A 16 -6.77 2.02 11.45
CA VAL A 16 -5.65 1.18 10.97
C VAL A 16 -6.06 -0.29 10.79
N GLY A 17 -6.78 -0.88 11.74
CA GLY A 17 -7.24 -2.28 11.62
C GLY A 17 -8.11 -2.49 10.38
N LYS A 18 -9.07 -1.58 10.14
CA LYS A 18 -9.90 -1.56 8.93
C LYS A 18 -9.05 -1.43 7.67
N ALA A 19 -8.03 -0.57 7.68
CA ALA A 19 -7.15 -0.39 6.54
C ALA A 19 -6.32 -1.64 6.23
N LEU A 20 -5.80 -2.33 7.24
CA LEU A 20 -5.06 -3.59 7.04
C LEU A 20 -5.94 -4.68 6.43
N LEU A 21 -7.19 -4.80 6.87
CA LEU A 21 -8.16 -5.71 6.27
C LEU A 21 -8.47 -5.35 4.81
N ALA A 22 -8.61 -4.05 4.50
CA ALA A 22 -8.85 -3.60 3.13
C ALA A 22 -7.63 -3.85 2.21
N VAL A 23 -6.41 -3.68 2.72
CA VAL A 23 -5.18 -4.06 2.00
C VAL A 23 -5.11 -5.57 1.79
N ALA A 24 -5.44 -6.37 2.82
CA ALA A 24 -5.45 -7.83 2.71
C ALA A 24 -6.43 -8.33 1.64
N ALA A 25 -7.58 -7.65 1.46
CA ALA A 25 -8.57 -8.01 0.44
C ALA A 25 -8.09 -7.84 -1.01
N ILE A 26 -7.03 -7.05 -1.24
CA ILE A 26 -6.38 -6.88 -2.55
C ILE A 26 -5.00 -7.55 -2.60
N ALA A 27 -4.61 -8.28 -1.56
CA ALA A 27 -3.32 -8.91 -1.47
C ALA A 27 -3.32 -10.32 -2.07
N ARG A 28 -2.11 -10.79 -2.37
CA ARG A 28 -1.84 -12.18 -2.74
C ARG A 28 -1.81 -13.05 -1.48
N GLU A 29 -2.60 -14.12 -1.47
CA GLU A 29 -2.81 -14.95 -0.26
C GLU A 29 -1.71 -16.00 0.00
N ASP A 30 -0.97 -16.43 -1.03
CA ASP A 30 -0.03 -17.55 -0.97
C ASP A 30 1.43 -17.14 -0.70
N ILE A 31 1.66 -15.95 -0.13
CA ILE A 31 3.01 -15.47 0.17
C ILE A 31 3.43 -15.63 1.62
N GLY A 32 2.49 -15.73 2.57
CA GLY A 32 2.78 -15.78 4.00
C GLY A 32 1.52 -15.63 4.86
N SER A 33 1.71 -15.68 6.17
CA SER A 33 0.66 -15.44 7.17
C SER A 33 1.30 -14.84 8.40
N VAL A 34 0.89 -13.64 8.79
CA VAL A 34 1.48 -12.89 9.91
C VAL A 34 0.38 -12.28 10.79
N GLU A 35 0.54 -12.40 12.10
CA GLU A 35 -0.33 -11.74 13.07
C GLU A 35 0.18 -10.31 13.36
N VAL A 36 -0.73 -9.35 13.35
CA VAL A 36 -0.49 -7.95 13.68
C VAL A 36 -1.44 -7.52 14.78
N VAL A 37 -0.93 -6.76 15.76
CA VAL A 37 -1.76 -6.08 16.75
C VAL A 37 -2.04 -4.65 16.25
N ALA A 38 -3.27 -4.37 15.85
CA ALA A 38 -3.68 -3.01 15.49
C ALA A 38 -3.63 -2.09 16.72
N PRO A 39 -3.51 -0.76 16.55
CA PRO A 39 -3.43 0.19 17.67
C PRO A 39 -4.59 0.14 18.68
N GLY A 40 -5.75 -0.42 18.29
CA GLY A 40 -6.89 -0.68 19.17
C GLY A 40 -6.78 -1.97 20.01
N GLY A 41 -5.69 -2.73 19.88
CA GLY A 41 -5.46 -4.01 20.56
C GLY A 41 -6.03 -5.24 19.83
N GLU A 42 -6.71 -5.04 18.70
CA GLU A 42 -7.22 -6.13 17.86
C GLU A 42 -6.07 -6.91 17.21
N ARG A 43 -6.16 -8.24 17.21
CA ARG A 43 -5.23 -9.12 16.48
C ARG A 43 -5.80 -9.47 15.12
N ILE A 44 -5.03 -9.22 14.08
CA ILE A 44 -5.42 -9.43 12.68
C ILE A 44 -4.38 -10.33 12.02
N THR A 45 -4.83 -11.39 11.36
CA THR A 45 -3.97 -12.24 10.52
C THR A 45 -3.99 -11.72 9.09
N LEU A 46 -2.81 -11.41 8.56
CA LEU A 46 -2.64 -10.84 7.22
C LEU A 46 -1.86 -11.81 6.32
N PRO A 47 -2.17 -11.87 5.01
CA PRO A 47 -1.49 -12.72 4.04
C PRO A 47 -0.12 -12.15 3.61
N PHE A 48 0.66 -11.63 4.54
CA PHE A 48 1.92 -10.93 4.29
C PHE A 48 3.11 -11.75 4.79
N ARG A 49 4.32 -11.34 4.40
CA ARG A 49 5.56 -11.86 5.00
C ARG A 49 6.08 -10.89 6.04
N GLY A 50 6.73 -11.43 7.06
CA GLY A 50 7.34 -10.64 8.12
C GLY A 50 7.33 -11.39 9.44
N LYS A 51 7.75 -10.69 10.49
CA LYS A 51 7.61 -11.16 11.87
C LYS A 51 6.28 -10.67 12.44
N PRO A 52 5.69 -11.38 13.42
CA PRO A 52 4.54 -10.87 14.14
C PRO A 52 4.78 -9.45 14.65
N ALA A 53 3.86 -8.54 14.32
CA ALA A 53 3.98 -7.13 14.63
C ALA A 53 3.17 -6.80 15.88
N ASN A 54 3.82 -6.91 17.04
CA ASN A 54 3.21 -6.63 18.35
C ASN A 54 3.55 -5.22 18.87
N ASP A 55 4.44 -4.52 18.18
CA ASP A 55 4.74 -3.11 18.46
C ASP A 55 3.57 -2.26 17.93
N VAL A 56 2.91 -1.56 18.85
CA VAL A 56 1.73 -0.74 18.53
C VAL A 56 2.10 0.63 17.95
N ASP A 57 3.39 0.97 17.92
CA ASP A 57 3.89 2.27 17.50
C ASP A 57 4.59 2.21 16.14
N HIS A 58 5.33 1.13 15.84
CA HIS A 58 5.98 0.97 14.54
C HIS A 58 6.23 -0.49 14.15
N TRP A 59 5.96 -0.85 12.89
CA TRP A 59 6.33 -2.15 12.32
C TRP A 59 6.46 -2.09 10.80
N SER A 60 7.04 -3.15 10.22
CA SER A 60 7.19 -3.32 8.77
C SER A 60 6.84 -4.75 8.33
N LEU A 61 6.16 -4.87 7.20
CA LEU A 61 5.79 -6.15 6.57
C LEU A 61 6.04 -6.09 5.06
N ASP A 62 6.11 -7.25 4.41
CA ASP A 62 6.18 -7.35 2.96
C ASP A 62 4.83 -7.85 2.42
N ALA A 63 4.18 -7.03 1.59
CA ALA A 63 2.94 -7.37 0.92
C ALA A 63 3.16 -7.56 -0.59
N CYS A 64 2.30 -8.35 -1.23
CA CYS A 64 2.17 -8.38 -2.69
C CYS A 64 0.72 -8.04 -3.01
N LEU A 65 0.48 -6.92 -3.68
CA LEU A 65 -0.88 -6.43 -3.97
C LEU A 65 -1.23 -6.61 -5.44
N TYR A 66 -2.49 -6.92 -5.72
CA TYR A 66 -3.07 -6.99 -7.05
C TYR A 66 -3.57 -5.62 -7.52
N PHE A 67 -3.26 -5.28 -8.76
CA PHE A 67 -3.68 -4.05 -9.41
C PHE A 67 -4.36 -4.36 -10.75
N PRO A 68 -5.43 -3.65 -11.13
CA PRO A 68 -6.07 -3.82 -12.43
C PRO A 68 -5.13 -3.47 -13.59
N LEU A 69 -5.22 -4.19 -14.70
CA LEU A 69 -4.53 -3.83 -15.96
C LEU A 69 -5.29 -2.74 -16.74
N GLY A 70 -5.65 -1.67 -16.05
CA GLY A 70 -6.52 -0.60 -16.57
C GLY A 70 -5.81 0.44 -17.42
N ASP A 71 -4.48 0.49 -17.41
CA ASP A 71 -3.71 1.51 -18.14
C ASP A 71 -2.45 0.94 -18.82
N GLU A 72 -1.84 1.75 -19.67
CA GLU A 72 -0.68 1.37 -20.47
C GLU A 72 0.59 1.15 -19.64
N ALA A 73 0.80 1.91 -18.56
CA ALA A 73 2.02 1.81 -17.77
C ALA A 73 2.14 0.42 -17.11
N ILE A 74 1.03 -0.08 -16.54
CA ILE A 74 1.02 -1.42 -15.94
C ILE A 74 1.07 -2.55 -16.97
N ARG A 75 0.51 -2.35 -18.17
CA ARG A 75 0.61 -3.32 -19.27
C ARG A 75 2.04 -3.41 -19.82
N ALA A 76 2.64 -2.26 -20.14
CA ALA A 76 4.02 -2.20 -20.62
C ALA A 76 5.02 -2.74 -19.58
N TRP A 77 4.81 -2.43 -18.30
CA TRP A 77 5.60 -3.03 -17.22
C TRP A 77 5.44 -4.55 -17.17
N ALA A 78 4.21 -5.07 -17.27
CA ALA A 78 3.96 -6.50 -17.25
C ALA A 78 4.61 -7.24 -18.44
N GLU A 79 4.63 -6.62 -19.62
CA GLU A 79 5.35 -7.11 -20.80
C GLU A 79 6.86 -7.20 -20.55
N VAL A 80 7.48 -6.09 -20.12
CA VAL A 80 8.93 -6.00 -19.87
C VAL A 80 9.38 -6.99 -18.79
N GLU A 81 8.62 -7.12 -17.71
CA GLU A 81 8.89 -8.04 -16.60
C GLU A 81 8.47 -9.50 -16.92
N ARG A 82 8.00 -9.78 -18.14
CA ARG A 82 7.54 -11.09 -18.61
C ARG A 82 6.50 -11.74 -17.70
N ARG A 83 5.55 -10.92 -17.25
CA ARG A 83 4.43 -11.33 -16.40
C ARG A 83 3.09 -11.39 -17.14
N GLU A 84 3.10 -11.25 -18.46
CA GLU A 84 1.93 -11.48 -19.29
C GLU A 84 1.33 -12.88 -19.04
N GLY A 85 -0.01 -12.95 -19.06
CA GLY A 85 -0.74 -14.19 -18.76
C GLY A 85 -0.71 -14.63 -17.29
N ARG A 86 -0.06 -13.89 -16.38
CA ARG A 86 -0.11 -14.12 -14.92
C ARG A 86 -1.20 -13.33 -14.21
N GLN A 87 -2.25 -13.00 -14.96
CA GLN A 87 -3.41 -12.27 -14.45
C GLN A 87 -4.32 -13.21 -13.67
N ASP A 88 -5.00 -12.69 -12.66
CA ASP A 88 -6.09 -13.43 -12.03
C ASP A 88 -7.37 -13.37 -12.89
N ALA A 89 -8.42 -14.03 -12.42
CA ALA A 89 -9.71 -14.08 -13.12
C ALA A 89 -10.40 -12.70 -13.22
N GLN A 90 -9.89 -11.68 -12.53
CA GLN A 90 -10.40 -10.30 -12.53
C GLN A 90 -9.50 -9.35 -13.35
N GLU A 91 -8.62 -9.91 -14.20
CA GLU A 91 -7.67 -9.14 -15.02
C GLU A 91 -6.73 -8.23 -14.20
N ARG A 92 -6.37 -8.69 -12.99
CA ARG A 92 -5.41 -8.01 -12.11
C ARG A 92 -4.07 -8.72 -12.11
N ILE A 93 -3.01 -7.96 -11.88
CA ILE A 93 -1.64 -8.46 -11.75
C ILE A 93 -1.03 -8.01 -10.42
N TRP A 94 -0.22 -8.86 -9.80
CA TRP A 94 0.60 -8.45 -8.66
C TRP A 94 1.98 -7.99 -9.11
N VAL A 95 2.43 -6.83 -8.61
CA VAL A 95 3.58 -6.10 -9.16
C VAL A 95 4.92 -6.35 -8.47
N GLY A 96 4.97 -7.28 -7.52
CA GLY A 96 6.20 -7.56 -6.74
C GLY A 96 5.97 -7.41 -5.24
N SER A 97 7.08 -7.33 -4.49
CA SER A 97 7.06 -7.02 -3.06
C SER A 97 6.87 -5.52 -2.85
N ILE A 98 5.99 -5.17 -1.93
CA ILE A 98 5.72 -3.80 -1.49
C ILE A 98 6.01 -3.80 0.01
N TYR A 99 6.92 -2.94 0.44
CA TYR A 99 7.21 -2.76 1.85
C TYR A 99 6.09 -1.93 2.47
N LEU A 100 5.39 -2.52 3.44
CA LEU A 100 4.34 -1.86 4.19
C LEU A 100 4.91 -1.47 5.56
N TYR A 101 5.10 -0.18 5.78
CA TYR A 101 5.47 0.37 7.07
C TYR A 101 4.26 0.98 7.77
N PHE A 102 4.20 0.83 9.07
CA PHE A 102 3.24 1.50 9.92
C PHE A 102 3.95 2.41 10.90
N TRP A 103 3.44 3.63 11.01
CA TRP A 103 3.85 4.61 12.01
C TRP A 103 2.60 5.08 12.74
N ARG A 104 2.56 4.88 14.06
CA ARG A 104 1.42 5.34 14.86
C ARG A 104 1.29 6.85 14.86
N ASP A 105 2.42 7.56 14.94
CA ASP A 105 2.48 9.00 14.74
C ASP A 105 2.82 9.29 13.29
N SER A 106 1.87 9.89 12.58
CA SER A 106 2.04 10.29 11.19
C SER A 106 2.86 11.57 11.00
N GLY A 107 3.09 12.35 12.06
CA GLY A 107 3.63 13.71 11.96
C GLY A 107 2.68 14.75 11.34
N LEU A 108 1.49 14.34 10.86
CA LEU A 108 0.51 15.24 10.24
C LEU A 108 -0.32 15.98 11.31
N ARG A 109 -0.97 15.22 12.21
CA ARG A 109 -1.71 15.74 13.37
C ARG A 109 -1.88 14.66 14.44
N PRO A 110 -2.09 15.03 15.73
CA PRO A 110 -2.31 14.05 16.80
C PRO A 110 -3.47 13.10 16.49
N GLY A 111 -3.30 11.81 16.82
CA GLY A 111 -4.33 10.77 16.60
C GLY A 111 -4.42 10.24 15.17
N TYR A 112 -3.47 10.61 14.31
CA TYR A 112 -3.34 10.10 12.94
C TYR A 112 -2.07 9.27 12.80
N SER A 113 -2.22 8.16 12.10
CA SER A 113 -1.17 7.22 11.76
C SER A 113 -0.89 7.22 10.26
N ARG A 114 0.25 6.67 9.88
CA ARG A 114 0.70 6.55 8.50
C ARG A 114 0.92 5.08 8.16
N LEU A 115 0.35 4.66 7.04
CA LEU A 115 0.75 3.44 6.34
C LEU A 115 1.51 3.84 5.08
N ASP A 116 2.76 3.44 4.99
CA ASP A 116 3.65 3.71 3.86
C ASP A 116 3.80 2.43 3.05
N PHE A 117 3.51 2.53 1.74
CA PHE A 117 3.60 1.45 0.78
C PHE A 117 4.72 1.73 -0.21
N THR A 118 5.94 1.29 0.11
CA THR A 118 7.13 1.55 -0.69
C THR A 118 7.36 0.44 -1.73
N ALA A 119 7.61 0.80 -2.99
CA ALA A 119 7.93 -0.17 -4.02
C ALA A 119 9.35 -0.73 -3.84
N ALA A 120 9.52 -2.05 -3.88
CA ALA A 120 10.81 -2.68 -3.57
C ALA A 120 11.90 -2.55 -4.66
N THR A 121 11.57 -1.98 -5.82
CA THR A 121 12.53 -1.85 -6.93
C THR A 121 12.28 -0.57 -7.71
N THR A 122 13.32 -0.04 -8.36
CA THR A 122 13.21 1.12 -9.27
C THR A 122 12.18 0.93 -10.38
N SER A 123 12.05 -0.29 -10.93
CA SER A 123 11.04 -0.61 -11.95
C SER A 123 9.63 -0.41 -11.37
N MET A 124 9.39 -0.90 -10.15
CA MET A 124 8.12 -0.72 -9.46
C MET A 124 7.87 0.72 -9.02
N SER A 125 8.89 1.45 -8.57
CA SER A 125 8.76 2.86 -8.17
C SER A 125 8.28 3.73 -9.33
N ARG A 126 8.85 3.53 -10.53
CA ARG A 126 8.37 4.19 -11.76
C ARG A 126 6.95 3.79 -12.10
N LEU A 127 6.63 2.51 -11.95
CA LEU A 127 5.27 2.01 -12.18
C LEU A 127 4.26 2.66 -11.22
N PHE A 128 4.58 2.78 -9.93
CA PHE A 128 3.74 3.43 -8.91
C PHE A 128 3.43 4.88 -9.25
N GLU A 129 4.43 5.60 -9.75
CA GLU A 129 4.28 6.98 -10.21
C GLU A 129 3.42 7.10 -11.46
N GLN A 130 3.59 6.21 -12.44
CA GLN A 130 3.03 6.35 -13.79
C GLN A 130 1.65 5.70 -13.98
N SER A 131 1.33 4.65 -13.23
CA SER A 131 0.10 3.88 -13.43
C SER A 131 -1.10 4.54 -12.77
N ALA A 132 -2.05 4.99 -13.60
CA ALA A 132 -3.35 5.48 -13.15
C ALA A 132 -4.17 4.39 -12.43
N SER A 133 -4.01 3.11 -12.80
CA SER A 133 -4.68 1.99 -12.13
C SER A 133 -4.16 1.78 -10.73
N ILE A 134 -2.84 1.83 -10.51
CA ILE A 134 -2.24 1.74 -9.17
C ILE A 134 -2.70 2.93 -8.31
N ARG A 135 -2.58 4.15 -8.85
CA ARG A 135 -3.07 5.37 -8.18
C ARG A 135 -4.55 5.24 -7.82
N GLY A 136 -5.36 4.74 -8.75
CA GLY A 136 -6.79 4.49 -8.56
C GLY A 136 -7.06 3.49 -7.43
N THR A 137 -6.33 2.36 -7.40
CA THR A 137 -6.44 1.36 -6.33
C THR A 137 -6.14 1.96 -4.95
N PHE A 138 -5.04 2.71 -4.81
CA PHE A 138 -4.73 3.37 -3.53
C PHE A 138 -5.73 4.47 -3.17
N THR A 139 -6.27 5.18 -4.16
CA THR A 139 -7.30 6.21 -3.95
C THR A 139 -8.61 5.58 -3.45
N GLU A 140 -9.05 4.48 -4.03
CA GLU A 140 -10.24 3.76 -3.57
C GLU A 140 -10.00 3.11 -2.20
N LEU A 141 -8.80 2.60 -1.93
CA LEU A 141 -8.41 2.15 -0.60
C LEU A 141 -8.56 3.29 0.42
N ALA A 142 -8.00 4.47 0.11
CA ALA A 142 -8.05 5.64 0.98
C ALA A 142 -9.49 6.08 1.30
N LYS A 143 -10.35 6.14 0.29
CA LYS A 143 -11.79 6.42 0.47
C LYS A 143 -12.47 5.36 1.34
N SER A 144 -12.22 4.09 1.07
CA SER A 144 -12.91 2.98 1.75
C SER A 144 -12.63 2.95 3.25
N VAL A 145 -11.44 3.42 3.68
CA VAL A 145 -11.01 3.41 5.08
C VAL A 145 -11.24 4.73 5.80
N GLY A 146 -11.70 5.77 5.10
CA GLY A 146 -11.86 7.11 5.67
C GLY A 146 -10.51 7.77 5.99
N ALA A 147 -9.52 7.58 5.12
CA ALA A 147 -8.23 8.26 5.26
C ALA A 147 -8.40 9.79 5.12
N ALA A 148 -7.53 10.56 5.75
CA ALA A 148 -7.48 12.00 5.55
C ALA A 148 -6.72 12.37 4.28
N ARG A 149 -5.68 11.59 3.92
CA ARG A 149 -4.84 11.90 2.77
C ARG A 149 -4.19 10.67 2.17
N LEU A 150 -4.02 10.70 0.86
CA LEU A 150 -3.15 9.83 0.10
C LEU A 150 -2.11 10.68 -0.62
N VAL A 151 -0.84 10.36 -0.41
CA VAL A 151 0.30 11.05 -1.01
C VAL A 151 1.11 10.04 -1.81
N LEU A 152 1.51 10.40 -3.02
CA LEU A 152 2.59 9.74 -3.73
C LEU A 152 3.90 10.32 -3.21
N ASP A 153 4.62 9.51 -2.44
CA ASP A 153 5.94 9.83 -1.90
C ASP A 153 6.99 9.54 -2.97
N ARG A 154 7.80 10.56 -3.28
CA ARG A 154 8.91 10.47 -4.25
C ARG A 154 10.27 10.59 -3.57
N GLU A 155 10.37 10.25 -2.29
CA GLU A 155 11.63 10.25 -1.54
C GLU A 155 12.34 11.63 -1.57
N GLY A 156 11.56 12.71 -1.57
CA GLY A 156 12.07 14.09 -1.63
C GLY A 156 12.16 14.71 -3.03
N ASP A 157 11.83 13.98 -4.10
CA ASP A 157 11.76 14.51 -5.48
C ASP A 157 10.44 15.26 -5.79
N GLY A 158 9.63 15.54 -4.76
CA GLY A 158 8.38 16.30 -4.87
C GLY A 158 7.16 15.42 -4.67
N ASP A 159 6.68 15.38 -3.43
CA ASP A 159 5.49 14.61 -3.06
C ASP A 159 4.24 15.18 -3.73
N GLU A 160 3.35 14.30 -4.16
CA GLU A 160 2.09 14.67 -4.82
C GLU A 160 0.89 14.21 -4.01
N VAL A 161 -0.04 15.13 -3.74
CA VAL A 161 -1.31 14.78 -3.11
C VAL A 161 -2.20 14.12 -4.15
N CYS A 162 -2.36 12.80 -4.08
CA CYS A 162 -3.22 12.07 -4.99
C CYS A 162 -4.70 12.19 -4.61
N TRP A 163 -4.97 12.27 -3.30
CA TRP A 163 -6.33 12.41 -2.79
C TRP A 163 -6.34 13.01 -1.38
N SER A 164 -7.39 13.76 -1.07
CA SER A 164 -7.69 14.27 0.27
C SER A 164 -9.13 13.90 0.62
N GLY A 165 -9.32 13.40 1.83
CA GLY A 165 -10.64 13.22 2.42
C GLY A 165 -11.23 14.54 2.89
N ASP A 166 -12.52 14.52 3.21
CA ASP A 166 -13.16 15.65 3.89
C ASP A 166 -12.61 15.73 5.32
N ASP A 167 -12.21 16.93 5.76
CA ASP A 167 -11.87 17.18 7.16
C ASP A 167 -13.14 17.02 8.01
N VAL A 168 -13.27 15.88 8.70
CA VAL A 168 -14.28 15.66 9.75
C VAL A 168 -13.70 16.00 11.12
#